data_AF-A0A401T028-F1
#
_entry.id   AF-A0A401T028-F1
#
_cell.length_a   1.000
_cell.length_b   1.000
_cell.length_c   1.000
_cell.angle_alpha   90.00
_cell.angle_beta   90.00
_cell.angle_gamma   90.00
#
_symmetry.space_group_name_H-M   'P 1'
#
loop_
_entity.id
_entity.type
_entity.pdbx_description
1 polymer ?
#
loop_
_entity_poly.entity_id
_entity_poly.type
_entity_poly.pdbx_seq_one_letter_code
_entity_poly.pdbx_strand_id
1 'polypeptide(L)'
;MMTRVKAVVSQLVGGQAAAGSSPQLGYSRPVFLQLSPEEREQAADHNRRNVISPGSESARRRLLLPWDTGYAEVINAGKSVFNEDQASREIVWVERRNPNSSTAGEVVKGDRSTDKDQQIEREQKAHGSQGGCCALAVVYLLGKIYIANAGDSRAILIRNGEIIPLSHEFTPESERQRLQYLGYLQPHLLGNEFTHLEFPRRIQHRELGRRMLFRDYSMTGW
;
A
#
# COMPACT_ATOMS: atom_id res chain seq x y z
N MET A 1 -11.03 -5.66 -22.78
CA MET A 1 -10.56 -6.15 -21.45
C MET A 1 -9.19 -6.82 -21.54
N MET A 2 -8.92 -7.67 -22.54
CA MET A 2 -7.62 -8.34 -22.79
C MET A 2 -6.43 -7.41 -23.14
N THR A 3 -6.67 -6.14 -23.51
CA THR A 3 -5.60 -5.19 -23.85
C THR A 3 -4.88 -4.61 -22.64
N ARG A 4 -5.50 -4.67 -21.44
CA ARG A 4 -4.98 -4.01 -20.23
C ARG A 4 -4.00 -4.86 -19.44
N VAL A 5 -4.12 -6.18 -19.44
CA VAL A 5 -3.22 -7.06 -18.69
C VAL A 5 -1.83 -7.14 -19.34
N LYS A 6 -1.78 -7.16 -20.68
CA LYS A 6 -0.52 -7.06 -21.44
C LYS A 6 0.27 -5.77 -21.18
N ALA A 7 -0.41 -4.65 -20.93
CA ALA A 7 0.25 -3.36 -20.66
C ALA A 7 0.96 -3.35 -19.29
N VAL A 8 0.31 -3.91 -18.26
CA VAL A 8 0.87 -3.99 -16.90
C VAL A 8 2.05 -4.97 -16.84
N VAL A 9 1.94 -6.12 -17.54
CA VAL A 9 3.04 -7.10 -17.62
C VAL A 9 4.22 -6.59 -18.46
N SER A 10 3.96 -5.80 -19.52
CA SER A 10 5.02 -5.17 -20.32
C SER A 10 5.79 -4.11 -19.53
N GLN A 11 5.15 -3.39 -18.61
CA GLN A 11 5.82 -2.41 -17.74
C GLN A 11 6.72 -3.06 -16.68
N LEU A 12 6.43 -4.30 -16.27
CA LEU A 12 7.26 -5.03 -15.30
C LEU A 12 8.51 -5.66 -15.92
N VAL A 13 8.60 -5.76 -17.24
CA VAL A 13 9.67 -6.52 -17.95
C VAL A 13 10.40 -5.69 -19.02
N GLY A 14 9.87 -4.55 -19.45
CA GLY A 14 10.45 -3.73 -20.53
C GLY A 14 10.94 -2.38 -20.04
N GLY A 15 12.25 -2.16 -20.11
CA GLY A 15 12.85 -0.82 -20.01
C GLY A 15 12.28 0.14 -21.05
N GLN A 16 12.14 1.40 -20.61
CA GLN A 16 11.83 2.64 -21.33
C GLN A 16 11.44 2.51 -22.81
N ALA A 17 10.17 2.82 -23.10
CA ALA A 17 9.76 3.34 -24.40
C ALA A 17 9.13 4.72 -24.19
N ALA A 18 9.73 5.72 -24.84
CA ALA A 18 9.29 7.11 -24.84
C ALA A 18 7.94 7.26 -25.55
N ALA A 19 6.96 7.87 -24.88
CA ALA A 19 5.71 8.31 -25.49
C ALA A 19 5.24 9.61 -24.80
N GLY A 20 5.10 10.67 -25.59
CA GLY A 20 4.32 11.90 -25.36
C GLY A 20 4.44 12.57 -23.98
N SER A 21 5.18 13.68 -23.90
CA SER A 21 5.31 14.51 -22.70
C SER A 21 3.99 15.19 -22.31
N SER A 22 3.14 14.44 -21.62
CA SER A 22 2.33 15.00 -20.54
C SER A 22 3.28 15.62 -19.51
N PRO A 23 2.93 16.74 -18.85
CA PRO A 23 3.80 17.29 -17.81
C PRO A 23 4.02 16.22 -16.76
N GLN A 24 5.22 15.63 -16.73
CA GLN A 24 5.60 14.65 -15.73
C GLN A 24 5.54 15.37 -14.40
N LEU A 25 4.49 15.08 -13.63
CA LEU A 25 4.37 15.56 -12.27
C LEU A 25 5.62 15.07 -11.52
N GLY A 26 6.33 16.02 -10.93
CA GLY A 26 7.59 15.72 -10.27
C GLY A 26 7.40 14.63 -9.23
N TYR A 27 8.27 13.62 -9.29
CA TYR A 27 8.37 12.60 -8.26
C TYR A 27 8.48 13.25 -6.89
N SER A 28 7.75 12.72 -5.92
CA SER A 28 7.79 13.24 -4.58
C SER A 28 7.88 12.12 -3.56
N ARG A 29 7.88 12.54 -2.31
CA ARG A 29 7.80 11.68 -1.13
C ARG A 29 6.96 12.44 -0.10
N PRO A 30 6.36 11.74 0.87
CA PRO A 30 5.54 12.41 1.86
C PRO A 30 6.30 13.53 2.59
N VAL A 31 5.70 14.72 2.64
CA VAL A 31 6.35 15.94 3.17
C VAL A 31 6.83 15.74 4.62
N PHE A 32 6.15 14.90 5.40
CA PHE A 32 6.50 14.60 6.78
C PHE A 32 7.84 13.85 6.94
N LEU A 33 8.38 13.24 5.87
CA LEU A 33 9.74 12.67 5.88
C LEU A 33 10.83 13.74 5.99
N GLN A 34 10.53 14.98 5.55
CA GLN A 34 11.43 16.13 5.59
C GLN A 34 12.83 15.84 5.00
N LEU A 35 12.87 15.16 3.87
CA LEU A 35 14.11 14.86 3.15
C LEU A 35 14.75 16.14 2.60
N SER A 36 16.07 16.27 2.74
CA SER A 36 16.90 17.25 2.05
C SER A 36 16.87 17.04 0.54
N PRO A 37 17.27 18.03 -0.29
CA PRO A 37 17.35 17.84 -1.74
C PRO A 37 18.20 16.63 -2.16
N GLU A 38 19.34 16.40 -1.48
CA GLU A 38 20.21 15.25 -1.72
C GLU A 38 19.56 13.93 -1.31
N GLU A 39 18.91 13.89 -0.14
CA GLU A 39 18.18 12.71 0.33
C GLU A 39 16.99 12.37 -0.59
N ARG A 40 16.34 13.37 -1.20
CA ARG A 40 15.27 13.18 -2.18
C ARG A 40 15.76 12.56 -3.47
N GLU A 41 16.91 13.01 -3.98
CA GLU A 41 17.53 12.45 -5.17
C GLU A 41 17.94 10.99 -4.94
N GLN A 42 18.53 10.69 -3.78
CA GLN A 42 18.84 9.32 -3.40
C GLN A 42 17.58 8.46 -3.21
N ALA A 43 16.51 9.02 -2.64
CA ALA A 43 15.22 8.36 -2.46
C ALA A 43 14.49 8.10 -3.80
N ALA A 44 14.90 8.74 -4.90
CA ALA A 44 14.38 8.47 -6.24
C ALA A 44 15.05 7.26 -6.92
N ASP A 45 16.14 6.73 -6.36
CA ASP A 45 16.81 5.54 -6.88
C ASP A 45 16.06 4.25 -6.49
N HIS A 46 15.35 3.68 -7.46
CA HIS A 46 14.54 2.48 -7.29
C HIS A 46 15.38 1.19 -7.24
N ASN A 47 16.69 1.24 -7.54
CA ASN A 47 17.56 0.07 -7.46
C ASN A 47 18.04 -0.17 -6.03
N ARG A 48 18.37 0.89 -5.30
CA ARG A 48 18.94 0.80 -3.94
C ARG A 48 17.89 0.44 -2.89
N ARG A 49 16.66 0.96 -3.04
CA ARG A 49 15.53 0.68 -2.13
C ARG A 49 15.92 0.82 -0.65
N ASN A 50 16.56 1.92 -0.31
CA ASN A 50 16.93 2.18 1.07
C ASN A 50 15.68 2.36 1.92
N VAL A 51 15.71 1.88 3.17
CA VAL A 51 14.67 2.18 4.15
C VAL A 51 14.75 3.67 4.46
N ILE A 52 13.68 4.40 4.15
CA ILE A 52 13.56 5.81 4.44
C ILE A 52 12.65 5.94 5.65
N SER A 53 13.17 6.54 6.70
CA SER A 53 12.40 7.03 7.84
C SER A 53 12.49 8.55 7.88
N PRO A 54 11.60 9.24 8.61
CA PRO A 54 11.83 10.64 8.97
C PRO A 54 13.26 10.78 9.52
N GLY A 55 14.06 11.63 8.87
CA GLY A 55 15.50 11.77 9.12
C GLY A 55 15.88 11.86 10.61
N SER A 56 16.88 11.06 10.98
CA SER A 56 17.23 10.74 12.38
C SER A 56 17.81 11.91 13.20
N GLU A 57 18.20 13.01 12.55
CA GLU A 57 19.06 14.04 13.17
C GLU A 57 18.31 15.21 13.85
N SER A 58 16.98 15.28 13.81
CA SER A 58 16.27 16.47 14.31
C SER A 58 15.22 16.16 15.37
N ALA A 59 15.51 16.55 16.63
CA ALA A 59 14.56 16.54 17.75
C ALA A 59 13.21 17.26 17.46
N ARG A 60 13.18 18.14 16.45
CA ARG A 60 11.97 18.80 15.92
C ARG A 60 10.97 17.84 15.22
N ARG A 61 11.35 16.60 14.86
CA ARG A 61 10.52 15.68 14.03
C ARG A 61 9.65 14.68 14.79
N ARG A 62 9.97 14.33 16.06
CA ARG A 62 9.04 13.63 16.97
C ARG A 62 7.71 14.37 17.17
N LEU A 63 7.64 15.63 16.74
CA LEU A 63 6.45 16.47 16.77
C LEU A 63 5.60 16.41 15.49
N LEU A 64 6.10 15.84 14.38
CA LEU A 64 5.37 15.77 13.11
C LEU A 64 4.50 14.54 13.02
N LEU A 65 5.06 13.39 13.40
CA LEU A 65 4.29 12.18 13.55
C LEU A 65 3.75 12.11 14.99
N PRO A 66 2.46 11.80 15.18
CA PRO A 66 1.79 11.72 16.48
C PRO A 66 2.52 10.80 17.47
N TRP A 67 2.41 11.00 18.78
CA TRP A 67 2.65 9.95 19.80
C TRP A 67 3.92 9.09 19.65
N ASP A 68 5.07 9.68 19.32
CA ASP A 68 6.32 8.96 19.02
C ASP A 68 6.17 7.86 17.94
N THR A 69 5.14 7.97 17.09
CA THR A 69 4.96 7.09 15.94
C THR A 69 6.06 7.35 14.92
N GLY A 70 6.60 6.26 14.39
CA GLY A 70 7.51 6.28 13.26
C GLY A 70 6.78 6.06 11.95
N TYR A 71 7.44 6.41 10.87
CA TYR A 71 7.09 5.98 9.52
C TYR A 71 8.36 5.42 8.88
N ALA A 72 8.22 4.36 8.08
CA ALA A 72 9.29 3.85 7.27
C ALA A 72 8.74 3.27 5.98
N GLU A 73 9.42 3.54 4.87
CA GLU A 73 9.07 2.97 3.57
C GLU A 73 10.33 2.58 2.79
N VAL A 74 10.19 1.60 1.90
CA VAL A 74 11.31 1.02 1.13
C VAL A 74 11.11 1.27 -0.37
N ILE A 75 9.88 1.52 -0.80
CA ILE A 75 9.48 1.66 -2.21
C ILE A 75 8.45 2.78 -2.30
N ASN A 76 8.65 3.72 -3.23
CA ASN A 76 7.57 4.57 -3.72
C ASN A 76 7.35 4.19 -5.18
N ALA A 77 6.10 3.97 -5.58
CA ALA A 77 5.71 3.57 -6.93
C ALA A 77 5.80 4.73 -7.94
N GLY A 78 6.75 5.66 -7.75
CA GLY A 78 6.81 6.90 -8.51
C GLY A 78 5.61 7.82 -8.25
N LYS A 79 5.11 7.87 -7.00
CA LYS A 79 4.02 8.78 -6.63
C LYS A 79 4.47 10.24 -6.86
N SER A 80 3.50 11.03 -7.27
CA SER A 80 3.56 12.48 -7.47
C SER A 80 3.07 13.19 -6.21
N VAL A 81 3.30 14.51 -6.15
CA VAL A 81 2.90 15.35 -4.99
C VAL A 81 1.43 15.19 -4.61
N PHE A 82 0.60 14.73 -5.55
CA PHE A 82 -0.85 14.66 -5.42
C PHE A 82 -1.39 13.26 -5.05
N ASN A 83 -0.62 12.18 -5.22
CA ASN A 83 -1.01 10.82 -4.85
C ASN A 83 0.00 10.15 -3.89
N GLU A 84 0.73 10.97 -3.13
CA GLU A 84 1.64 10.50 -2.08
C GLU A 84 0.93 9.85 -0.89
N ASP A 85 1.73 9.10 -0.12
CA ASP A 85 1.28 8.54 1.16
C ASP A 85 0.87 9.64 2.14
N GLN A 86 -0.21 9.36 2.86
CA GLN A 86 -0.83 10.28 3.80
C GLN A 86 -0.94 9.64 5.17
N ALA A 87 -0.77 10.45 6.20
CA ALA A 87 -0.98 10.07 7.58
C ALA A 87 -1.69 11.21 8.32
N SER A 88 -2.66 10.87 9.17
CA SER A 88 -3.40 11.81 10.01
C SER A 88 -3.57 11.26 11.42
N ARG A 89 -3.93 12.13 12.37
CA ARG A 89 -4.29 11.77 13.74
C ARG A 89 -5.49 12.57 14.21
N GLU A 90 -6.27 11.96 15.08
CA GLU A 90 -7.35 12.64 15.78
C GLU A 90 -7.51 12.05 17.18
N ILE A 91 -7.73 12.91 18.16
CA ILE A 91 -8.23 12.49 19.47
C ILE A 91 -9.74 12.61 19.39
N VAL A 92 -10.41 11.46 19.43
CA VAL A 92 -11.86 11.39 19.41
C VAL A 92 -12.40 11.05 20.80
N TRP A 93 -13.58 11.55 21.11
CA TRP A 93 -14.31 11.19 22.32
C TRP A 93 -15.36 10.15 21.96
N VAL A 94 -15.43 9.08 22.75
CA VAL A 94 -16.44 8.04 22.57
C VAL A 94 -17.59 8.33 23.53
N GLU A 95 -18.74 8.70 22.96
CA GLU A 95 -19.96 8.93 23.73
C GLU A 95 -20.94 7.76 23.56
N ARG A 96 -21.70 7.46 24.62
CA ARG A 96 -22.77 6.47 24.54
C ARG A 96 -23.89 7.05 23.68
N ARG A 97 -24.18 6.39 22.55
CA ARG A 97 -25.30 6.78 21.69
C ARG A 97 -26.61 6.81 22.49
N ASN A 98 -27.30 7.93 22.47
CA ASN A 98 -28.62 8.08 23.07
C ASN A 98 -29.66 7.48 22.11
N PRO A 99 -30.38 6.40 22.47
CA PRO A 99 -31.27 5.71 21.53
C PRO A 99 -32.44 6.58 21.02
N ASN A 100 -32.74 7.69 21.70
CA ASN A 100 -33.81 8.63 21.33
C ASN A 100 -33.34 9.80 20.44
N SER A 101 -32.04 9.93 20.16
CA SER A 101 -31.54 10.94 19.21
C SER A 101 -31.35 10.30 17.83
N SER A 102 -32.16 10.73 16.86
CA SER A 102 -32.11 10.29 15.46
C SER A 102 -30.95 10.88 14.66
N THR A 103 -30.09 11.70 15.26
CA THR A 103 -28.83 12.14 14.66
C THR A 103 -27.84 10.98 14.65
N ALA A 104 -27.62 10.40 13.47
CA ALA A 104 -26.37 9.66 13.22
C ALA A 104 -25.23 10.60 13.62
N GLY A 105 -24.31 10.12 14.47
CA GLY A 105 -23.22 10.94 15.00
C GLY A 105 -22.57 11.72 13.88
N GLU A 106 -22.65 13.05 13.97
CA GLU A 106 -22.07 13.92 12.97
C GLU A 106 -20.56 13.71 13.05
N VAL A 107 -20.00 13.05 12.04
CA VAL A 107 -18.55 12.92 11.93
C VAL A 107 -18.05 14.33 11.67
N VAL A 108 -17.51 14.97 12.71
CA VAL A 108 -16.73 16.20 12.57
C VAL A 108 -15.51 15.80 11.75
N LYS A 109 -15.62 15.89 10.41
CA LYS A 109 -14.52 15.61 9.52
C LYS A 109 -13.46 16.66 9.80
N GLY A 110 -12.34 16.24 10.37
CA GLY A 110 -11.16 17.08 10.47
C GLY A 110 -10.84 17.68 9.10
N ASP A 111 -10.86 19.01 9.01
CA ASP A 111 -10.84 19.82 7.79
C ASP A 111 -9.70 19.43 6.80
N ARG A 112 -8.62 18.81 7.30
CA ARG A 112 -7.42 18.46 6.52
C ARG A 112 -7.50 17.17 5.70
N SER A 113 -8.32 16.19 6.08
CA SER A 113 -8.41 14.92 5.32
C SER A 113 -9.30 15.09 4.09
N THR A 114 -10.41 15.81 4.26
CA THR A 114 -11.44 15.98 3.23
C THR A 114 -10.98 16.76 2.01
N ASP A 115 -10.12 17.75 2.20
CA ASP A 115 -9.60 18.60 1.12
C ASP A 115 -8.72 17.79 0.14
N LYS A 116 -7.92 16.87 0.66
CA LYS A 116 -7.05 16.01 -0.16
C LYS A 116 -7.81 14.90 -0.87
N ASP A 117 -8.79 14.29 -0.22
CA ASP A 117 -9.65 13.28 -0.86
C ASP A 117 -10.42 13.90 -2.05
N GLN A 118 -10.91 15.13 -1.88
CA GLN A 118 -11.55 15.88 -2.97
C GLN A 118 -10.57 16.21 -4.10
N GLN A 119 -9.33 16.54 -3.76
CA GLN A 119 -8.29 16.80 -4.76
C GLN A 119 -7.96 15.53 -5.57
N ILE A 120 -7.78 14.38 -4.90
CA ILE A 120 -7.57 13.09 -5.57
C ILE A 120 -8.75 12.75 -6.48
N GLU A 121 -9.99 12.96 -6.04
CA GLU A 121 -11.19 12.71 -6.85
C GLU A 121 -11.22 13.61 -8.11
N ARG A 122 -10.92 14.91 -7.96
CA ARG A 122 -10.85 15.84 -9.10
C ARG A 122 -9.80 15.41 -10.11
N GLU A 123 -8.66 14.93 -9.65
CA GLU A 123 -7.55 14.50 -10.51
C GLU A 123 -7.81 13.16 -11.19
N GLN A 124 -8.41 12.19 -10.50
CA GLN A 124 -8.87 10.95 -11.11
C GLN A 124 -9.83 11.25 -12.28
N LYS A 125 -10.74 12.24 -12.10
CA LYS A 125 -11.65 12.70 -13.16
C LYS A 125 -10.91 13.44 -14.29
N ALA A 126 -9.90 14.25 -13.97
CA ALA A 126 -9.18 15.09 -14.94
C ALA A 126 -8.15 14.32 -15.79
N HIS A 127 -7.40 13.41 -15.18
CA HIS A 127 -6.27 12.71 -15.81
C HIS A 127 -6.53 11.22 -16.07
N GLY A 128 -7.71 10.72 -15.69
CA GLY A 128 -8.08 9.31 -15.88
C GLY A 128 -7.17 8.34 -15.13
N SER A 129 -6.45 8.82 -14.11
CA SER A 129 -5.50 8.04 -13.32
C SER A 129 -6.24 6.99 -12.50
N GLN A 130 -6.18 5.72 -12.93
CA GLN A 130 -6.73 4.60 -12.19
C GLN A 130 -5.71 4.16 -11.13
N GLY A 131 -6.02 4.34 -9.85
CA GLY A 131 -5.13 4.01 -8.74
C GLY A 131 -5.85 3.26 -7.61
N GLY A 132 -5.11 2.41 -6.90
CA GLY A 132 -5.56 1.80 -5.64
C GLY A 132 -4.91 2.50 -4.45
N CYS A 133 -5.40 2.22 -3.24
CA CYS A 133 -4.78 2.66 -2.00
C CYS A 133 -4.55 1.47 -1.05
N CYS A 134 -3.46 1.57 -0.29
CA CYS A 134 -3.27 0.78 0.93
C CYS A 134 -3.66 1.66 2.12
N ALA A 135 -4.21 1.07 3.17
CA ALA A 135 -4.64 1.80 4.36
C ALA A 135 -4.26 1.04 5.63
N LEU A 136 -3.74 1.78 6.61
CA LEU A 136 -3.43 1.27 7.94
C LEU A 136 -3.98 2.24 8.97
N ALA A 137 -4.83 1.75 9.87
CA ALA A 137 -5.38 2.52 10.98
C ALA A 137 -5.00 1.87 12.31
N VAL A 138 -4.55 2.69 13.25
CA VAL A 138 -4.24 2.29 14.62
C VAL A 138 -5.06 3.14 15.58
N VAL A 139 -5.85 2.50 16.42
CA VAL A 139 -6.69 3.15 17.43
C VAL A 139 -6.25 2.70 18.81
N TYR A 140 -5.89 3.65 19.67
CA TYR A 140 -5.68 3.38 21.09
C TYR A 140 -6.90 3.82 21.89
N LEU A 141 -7.57 2.85 22.52
CA LEU A 141 -8.80 3.09 23.27
C LEU A 141 -8.81 2.24 24.54
N LEU A 142 -9.01 2.89 25.69
CA LEU A 142 -9.16 2.24 27.00
C LEU A 142 -8.03 1.25 27.34
N GLY A 143 -6.78 1.62 27.08
CA GLY A 143 -5.62 0.75 27.36
C GLY A 143 -5.36 -0.34 26.32
N LYS A 144 -6.11 -0.36 25.21
CA LYS A 144 -5.99 -1.36 24.13
C LYS A 144 -5.63 -0.71 22.80
N ILE A 145 -4.84 -1.41 21.99
CA ILE A 145 -4.49 -1.02 20.63
C ILE A 145 -5.32 -1.89 19.66
N TYR A 146 -6.02 -1.24 18.74
CA TYR A 146 -6.78 -1.87 17.65
C TYR A 146 -6.15 -1.47 16.32
N ILE A 147 -6.09 -2.42 15.39
CA ILE A 147 -5.35 -2.24 14.14
C ILE A 147 -6.18 -2.78 13.00
N ALA A 148 -6.34 -1.97 11.97
CA ALA A 148 -6.96 -2.35 10.72
C ALA A 148 -5.94 -2.12 9.61
N ASN A 149 -5.53 -3.20 8.94
CA ASN A 149 -4.61 -3.15 7.80
C ASN A 149 -5.33 -3.59 6.54
N ALA A 150 -5.11 -2.87 5.45
CA ALA A 150 -5.59 -3.20 4.12
C ALA A 150 -4.49 -2.90 3.11
N GLY A 151 -3.75 -3.94 2.72
CA GLY A 151 -2.67 -3.86 1.75
C GLY A 151 -1.33 -4.31 2.33
N ASP A 152 -0.25 -3.76 1.79
CA ASP A 152 1.13 -4.12 2.08
C ASP A 152 1.78 -3.31 3.22
N SER A 153 1.00 -2.46 3.89
CA SER A 153 1.47 -1.72 5.07
C SER A 153 1.67 -2.64 6.29
N ARG A 154 2.50 -2.21 7.25
CA ARG A 154 2.79 -2.95 8.48
C ARG A 154 2.86 -2.05 9.70
N ALA A 155 2.16 -2.42 10.76
CA ALA A 155 2.28 -1.81 12.09
C ALA A 155 3.27 -2.60 12.95
N ILE A 156 4.10 -1.87 13.70
CA ILE A 156 4.97 -2.41 14.74
C ILE A 156 4.89 -1.51 16.00
N LEU A 157 5.07 -2.10 17.18
CA LEU A 157 5.18 -1.38 18.44
C LEU A 157 6.59 -1.56 19.01
N ILE A 158 7.22 -0.45 19.39
CA ILE A 158 8.48 -0.48 20.13
C ILE A 158 8.16 -0.26 21.60
N ARG A 159 8.43 -1.26 22.44
CA ARG A 159 8.19 -1.18 23.89
C ARG A 159 9.43 -1.67 24.63
N ASN A 160 10.03 -0.82 25.45
CA ASN A 160 11.25 -1.14 26.22
C ASN A 160 12.41 -1.65 25.33
N GLY A 161 12.53 -1.13 24.11
CA GLY A 161 13.54 -1.57 23.14
C GLY A 161 13.20 -2.87 22.38
N GLU A 162 12.10 -3.55 22.73
CA GLU A 162 11.58 -4.70 21.99
C GLU A 162 10.68 -4.26 20.83
N ILE A 163 10.83 -4.91 19.67
CA ILE A 163 9.98 -4.69 18.49
C ILE A 163 8.90 -5.77 18.46
N ILE A 164 7.64 -5.34 18.55
CA ILE A 164 6.47 -6.21 18.57
C ILE A 164 5.69 -6.02 17.27
N PRO A 165 5.59 -7.03 16.39
CA PRO A 165 4.78 -6.94 15.18
C PRO A 165 3.30 -6.88 15.56
N LEU A 166 2.59 -5.95 14.93
CA LEU A 166 1.22 -5.60 15.28
C LEU A 166 0.25 -5.85 14.11
N SER A 167 0.73 -5.82 12.87
CA SER A 167 0.01 -6.32 11.69
C SER A 167 0.94 -7.07 10.74
N HIS A 168 0.36 -7.76 9.75
CA HIS A 168 1.07 -8.40 8.65
C HIS A 168 0.65 -7.76 7.33
N GLU A 169 1.58 -7.70 6.39
CA GLU A 169 1.36 -7.26 5.01
C GLU A 169 0.57 -8.31 4.21
N PHE A 170 -0.25 -7.83 3.28
CA PHE A 170 -0.99 -8.66 2.34
C PHE A 170 -0.31 -8.60 0.96
N THR A 171 0.56 -9.57 0.70
CA THR A 171 1.25 -9.76 -0.57
C THR A 171 0.68 -10.98 -1.29
N PRO A 172 0.94 -11.16 -2.60
CA PRO A 172 0.56 -12.39 -3.30
C PRO A 172 1.06 -13.67 -2.61
N GLU A 173 2.22 -13.61 -1.96
CA GLU A 173 2.82 -14.72 -1.23
C GLU A 173 2.12 -14.98 0.11
N SER A 174 1.87 -13.94 0.92
CA SER A 174 1.18 -14.12 2.21
C SER A 174 -0.28 -14.49 2.03
N GLU A 175 -0.93 -13.97 0.99
CA GLU A 175 -2.33 -14.23 0.66
C GLU A 175 -2.52 -15.40 -0.32
N ARG A 176 -1.44 -16.12 -0.66
CA ARG A 176 -1.41 -17.15 -1.70
C ARG A 176 -2.60 -18.09 -1.63
N GLN A 177 -2.80 -18.77 -0.50
CA GLN A 177 -3.86 -19.78 -0.38
C GLN A 177 -5.25 -19.20 -0.63
N ARG A 178 -5.52 -17.98 -0.13
CA ARG A 178 -6.79 -17.29 -0.35
C ARG A 178 -6.99 -16.94 -1.83
N LEU A 179 -5.93 -16.44 -2.49
CA LEU A 179 -5.97 -16.11 -3.91
C LEU A 179 -6.15 -17.35 -4.79
N GLN A 180 -5.43 -18.44 -4.50
CA GLN A 180 -5.58 -19.70 -5.22
C GLN A 180 -6.97 -20.30 -5.03
N TYR A 181 -7.49 -20.29 -3.80
CA TYR A 181 -8.85 -20.78 -3.51
C TYR A 181 -9.90 -19.97 -4.27
N LEU A 182 -9.77 -18.64 -4.31
CA LEU A 182 -10.66 -17.79 -5.09
C LEU A 182 -10.56 -18.08 -6.60
N GLY A 183 -9.34 -18.24 -7.13
CA GLY A 183 -9.12 -18.60 -8.52
C GLY A 183 -9.66 -19.99 -8.89
N TYR A 184 -9.67 -20.92 -7.94
CA TYR A 184 -10.29 -22.24 -8.09
C TYR A 184 -11.82 -22.12 -8.14
N LEU A 185 -12.44 -21.39 -7.20
CA LEU A 185 -13.89 -21.19 -7.16
C LEU A 185 -14.42 -20.34 -8.33
N GLN A 186 -13.63 -19.36 -8.76
CA GLN A 186 -14.02 -18.38 -9.79
C GLN A 186 -12.95 -18.27 -10.90
N PRO A 187 -12.81 -19.29 -11.77
CA PRO A 187 -11.77 -19.32 -12.79
C PRO A 187 -11.83 -18.16 -13.80
N HIS A 188 -13.01 -17.57 -14.01
CA HIS A 188 -13.18 -16.43 -14.91
C HIS A 188 -12.37 -15.19 -14.47
N LEU A 189 -12.06 -15.05 -13.17
CA LEU A 189 -11.22 -13.96 -12.65
C LEU A 189 -9.76 -14.08 -13.11
N LEU A 190 -9.32 -15.26 -13.53
CA LEU A 190 -7.94 -15.52 -13.97
C LEU A 190 -7.67 -15.09 -15.42
N GLY A 191 -8.72 -14.75 -16.19
CA GLY A 191 -8.60 -14.15 -17.52
C GLY A 191 -7.88 -14.99 -18.58
N ASN A 192 -7.77 -16.32 -18.39
CA ASN A 192 -6.99 -17.26 -19.22
C ASN A 192 -5.48 -16.97 -19.30
N GLU A 193 -4.98 -15.99 -18.54
CA GLU A 193 -3.56 -15.65 -18.48
C GLU A 193 -2.91 -16.19 -17.21
N PHE A 194 -3.69 -16.32 -16.14
CA PHE A 194 -3.25 -16.83 -14.86
C PHE A 194 -3.85 -18.20 -14.57
N THR A 195 -3.21 -18.89 -13.63
CA THR A 195 -3.68 -20.15 -13.08
C THR A 195 -3.71 -20.04 -11.56
N HIS A 196 -4.65 -20.73 -10.92
CA HIS A 196 -4.68 -20.85 -9.47
C HIS A 196 -3.61 -21.82 -8.96
N LEU A 197 -2.85 -22.48 -9.83
CA LEU A 197 -1.74 -23.36 -9.45
C LEU A 197 -0.44 -22.58 -9.37
N GLU A 198 0.34 -22.84 -8.33
CA GLU A 198 1.67 -22.29 -8.19
C GLU A 198 2.72 -23.31 -8.64
N PHE A 199 3.75 -22.84 -9.33
CA PHE A 199 4.86 -23.67 -9.79
C PHE A 199 6.16 -23.21 -9.11
N PRO A 200 7.09 -24.13 -8.82
CA PRO A 200 8.35 -23.80 -8.14
C PRO A 200 9.24 -22.86 -8.97
N ARG A 201 8.95 -22.74 -10.26
CA ARG A 201 9.57 -21.79 -11.18
C ARG A 201 8.65 -21.49 -12.35
N ARG A 202 8.94 -20.40 -13.06
CA ARG A 202 8.25 -20.06 -14.30
C ARG A 202 8.36 -21.20 -15.32
N ILE A 203 7.22 -21.66 -15.81
CA ILE A 203 7.15 -22.72 -16.83
C ILE A 203 7.64 -22.17 -18.17
N GLN A 204 8.49 -22.94 -18.84
CA GLN A 204 8.99 -22.62 -20.17
C GLN A 204 8.27 -23.40 -21.26
N HIS A 205 8.24 -22.86 -22.47
CA HIS A 205 7.56 -23.49 -23.61
C HIS A 205 8.07 -24.92 -23.91
N ARG A 206 9.36 -25.19 -23.69
CA ARG A 206 9.98 -26.52 -23.87
C ARG A 206 9.50 -27.60 -22.90
N GLU A 207 8.72 -27.21 -21.88
CA GLU A 207 8.25 -28.08 -20.80
C GLU A 207 6.79 -28.48 -20.97
N LEU A 208 6.13 -27.97 -22.02
CA LEU A 208 4.78 -28.38 -22.38
C LEU A 208 4.74 -29.91 -22.62
N GLY A 209 3.74 -30.55 -22.03
CA GLY A 209 3.58 -32.01 -22.07
C GLY A 209 4.42 -32.80 -21.06
N ARG A 210 5.28 -32.14 -20.27
CA ARG A 210 6.03 -32.80 -19.18
C ARG A 210 5.26 -32.73 -17.86
N ARG A 211 5.43 -33.75 -17.01
CA ARG A 211 4.94 -33.71 -15.63
C ARG A 211 5.73 -32.67 -14.84
N MET A 212 5.01 -31.84 -14.08
CA MET A 212 5.58 -30.76 -13.28
C MET A 212 4.98 -30.80 -11.89
N LEU A 213 5.80 -30.48 -10.89
CA LEU A 213 5.30 -30.23 -9.54
C LEU A 213 4.52 -28.91 -9.54
N PHE A 214 3.38 -28.93 -8.87
CA PHE A 214 2.55 -27.76 -8.64
C PHE A 214 2.06 -27.77 -7.20
N ARG A 215 1.68 -26.60 -6.72
CA ARG A 215 1.07 -26.42 -5.41
C ARG A 215 -0.30 -25.79 -5.56
N ASP A 216 -1.29 -26.45 -4.97
CA ASP A 216 -2.67 -25.98 -4.94
C ASP A 216 -3.02 -25.27 -3.61
N TYR A 217 -4.20 -24.67 -3.53
CA TYR A 217 -4.67 -23.91 -2.36
C TYR A 217 -4.72 -24.75 -1.08
N SER A 218 -5.00 -26.05 -1.19
CA SER A 218 -5.10 -26.99 -0.07
C SER A 218 -3.72 -27.45 0.46
N MET A 219 -2.65 -27.16 -0.27
CA MET A 219 -1.32 -27.68 0.04
C MET A 219 -0.51 -26.70 0.90
N THR A 220 0.24 -27.26 1.85
CA THR A 220 1.24 -26.56 2.68
C THR A 220 2.63 -27.13 2.38
N GLY A 221 3.67 -26.31 2.42
CA GLY A 221 5.03 -26.73 2.03
C GLY A 221 5.22 -26.84 0.51
N TRP A 222 6.28 -27.52 0.08
CA TRP A 222 6.56 -27.92 -1.31
C TRP A 222 6.66 -29.44 -1.37
#